data_AF-U4KPI0-F1
#
_entry.id   AF-U4KPI0-F1
#
_cell.length_a   1.000
_cell.length_b   1.000
_cell.length_c   1.000
_cell.angle_alpha   90.00
_cell.angle_beta   90.00
_cell.angle_gamma   90.00
#
_symmetry.space_group_name_H-M   'P 1'
#
loop_
_entity.id
_entity.type
_entity.pdbx_description
1 polymer ?
#
loop_
_entity_poly.entity_id
_entity_poly.type
_entity_poly.pdbx_seq_one_letter_code
_entity_poly.pdbx_strand_id
1 'polypeptide(L)' 'MNWADIIVLVLAVILILSVAVQQSQDSVQDAFSGEKSELFKNQKARGLDLLLMRVTMATSLLFVGMVFVSLLLHKNA' A
#
# COMPACT_ATOMS: atom_id res chain seq x y z
N MET A 1 1.91 20.79 -15.87
CA MET A 1 1.55 20.28 -14.53
C MET A 1 0.09 20.59 -14.31
N ASN A 2 -0.75 19.59 -14.55
CA ASN A 2 -2.19 19.70 -14.40
C ASN A 2 -2.56 19.53 -12.93
N TRP A 3 -3.76 19.98 -12.56
CA TRP A 3 -4.29 19.82 -11.19
C TRP A 3 -4.32 18.34 -10.76
N ALA A 4 -4.49 17.41 -11.71
CA ALA A 4 -4.40 15.97 -11.47
C ALA A 4 -3.01 15.52 -11.00
N ASP A 5 -1.93 16.11 -11.51
CA ASP A 5 -0.55 15.77 -11.11
C ASP A 5 -0.30 16.14 -9.63
N ILE A 6 -0.87 17.26 -9.17
CA ILE A 6 -0.76 17.72 -7.78
C ILE A 6 -1.50 16.74 -6.86
N ILE A 7 -2.69 16.27 -7.26
CA ILE A 7 -3.47 15.28 -6.48
C ILE A 7 -2.71 13.95 -6.37
N VAL A 8 -2.13 13.48 -7.47
CA VAL A 8 -1.31 12.25 -7.48
C VAL A 8 -0.12 12.39 -6.53
N LEU A 9 0.56 13.54 -6.52
CA LEU A 9 1.69 13.80 -5.63
C LEU A 9 1.28 13.75 -4.14
N VAL A 10 0.14 14.37 -3.78
CA VAL A 10 -0.37 14.32 -2.41
C VAL A 10 -0.75 12.89 -2.01
N LEU A 11 -1.45 12.16 -2.89
CA LEU A 11 -1.81 10.76 -2.65
C LEU A 11 -0.57 9.87 -2.46
N ALA A 12 0.50 10.10 -3.21
CA ALA A 12 1.76 9.37 -3.08
C ALA A 12 2.36 9.55 -1.67
N VAL A 13 2.44 10.79 -1.19
CA VAL A 13 2.98 11.09 0.14
C VAL A 13 2.16 10.41 1.23
N ILE A 14 0.83 10.51 1.16
CA ILE A 14 -0.06 9.86 2.12
C ILE A 14 0.12 8.34 2.11
N LEU A 15 0.24 7.73 0.93
CA LEU A 15 0.43 6.29 0.79
C LEU A 15 1.75 5.83 1.41
N ILE A 16 2.85 6.56 1.15
CA ILE A 16 4.16 6.28 1.75
C ILE A 16 4.08 6.32 3.27
N LEU A 17 3.49 7.38 3.83
CA LEU A 17 3.30 7.50 5.28
C LEU A 17 2.44 6.37 5.85
N SER A 18 1.38 5.99 5.13
CA SER A 18 0.46 4.93 5.55
C SER A 18 1.15 3.55 5.57
N VAL A 19 2.04 3.27 4.60
CA VAL A 19 2.83 2.04 4.54
C VAL A 19 3.94 2.03 5.58
N ALA A 20 4.62 3.16 5.79
CA ALA A 20 5.72 3.26 6.76
C ALA A 20 5.28 3.00 8.20
N VAL A 21 4.01 3.28 8.54
CA VAL A 21 3.42 3.01 9.86
C VAL A 21 2.98 1.55 10.03
N GLN A 22 2.80 0.79 8.94
CA GLN A 22 2.38 -0.61 9.02
C GLN A 22 3.50 -1.48 9.60
N GLN A 23 3.20 -2.17 10.69
CA GLN A 23 4.15 -3.06 11.34
C GLN A 23 4.31 -4.35 10.54
N SER A 24 5.56 -4.79 10.40
CA SER A 24 5.87 -6.10 9.80
C SER A 24 5.70 -7.17 10.87
N GLN A 25 4.85 -8.17 10.63
CA GLN A 25 4.59 -9.25 11.59
C GLN A 25 5.68 -10.34 11.60
N ASP A 26 6.74 -10.23 10.77
CA ASP A 26 7.77 -11.26 10.63
C ASP A 26 9.03 -10.97 11.45
N SER A 27 9.43 -11.95 12.25
CA SER A 27 10.76 -11.99 12.86
C SER A 27 11.80 -12.29 11.77
N VAL A 28 12.93 -11.58 11.81
CA VAL A 28 14.01 -11.71 10.80
C VAL A 28 14.45 -13.17 10.62
N GLN A 29 14.46 -13.94 11.70
CA GLN A 29 14.86 -15.35 11.69
C GLN A 29 13.89 -16.23 10.88
N ASP A 30 12.58 -15.97 10.94
CA ASP A 30 11.60 -16.74 10.19
C ASP A 30 11.57 -16.36 8.71
N ALA A 31 11.98 -15.14 8.35
CA ALA A 31 12.04 -14.68 6.96
C ALA A 31 13.16 -15.37 6.15
N PHE A 32 14.20 -15.85 6.83
CA PHE A 32 15.36 -16.50 6.19
C PHE A 32 15.46 -18.02 6.42
N SER A 33 14.76 -18.57 7.43
CA SER A 33 14.90 -19.99 7.80
C SER A 33 14.13 -20.95 6.89
N GLY A 34 13.10 -20.51 6.16
CA GLY A 34 12.31 -21.35 5.25
C GLY A 34 11.65 -22.58 5.92
N GLU A 35 11.69 -22.66 7.25
CA GLU A 35 11.40 -23.87 8.00
C GLU A 35 9.90 -23.90 8.38
N LYS A 36 9.08 -24.36 7.44
CA LYS A 36 7.85 -25.14 7.66
C LYS A 36 6.83 -24.65 8.72
N SER A 37 6.73 -23.34 8.97
CA SER A 37 5.73 -22.76 9.90
C SER A 37 4.51 -22.15 9.20
N GLU A 38 4.36 -22.27 7.88
CA GLU A 38 3.28 -21.59 7.13
C GLU A 38 1.84 -21.99 7.55
N LEU A 39 1.64 -23.21 8.06
CA LEU A 39 0.30 -23.72 8.37
C LEU A 39 -0.28 -23.24 9.72
N PHE A 40 0.56 -22.65 10.60
CA PHE A 40 0.11 -22.06 11.87
C PHE A 40 0.54 -20.58 12.06
N LYS A 41 1.36 -20.05 11.15
CA LYS A 41 1.82 -18.66 11.16
C LYS A 41 0.89 -17.69 10.42
N ASN A 42 -0.11 -18.20 9.69
CA ASN A 42 -1.27 -17.43 9.24
C ASN A 42 -2.17 -17.03 10.43
N GLN A 43 -1.60 -16.37 11.44
CA GLN A 43 -2.39 -15.63 12.41
C GLN A 43 -3.07 -14.51 11.62
N LYS A 44 -4.36 -14.72 11.39
CA LYS A 44 -5.25 -13.74 10.77
C LYS A 44 -4.91 -12.35 11.33
N ALA A 45 -4.49 -11.42 10.47
CA ALA A 45 -4.30 -10.03 10.86
C ALA A 45 -5.56 -9.58 11.61
N ARG A 46 -5.40 -9.18 12.87
CA ARG A 46 -6.50 -8.89 13.80
C ARG A 46 -6.34 -7.47 14.33
N GLY A 47 -7.47 -6.81 14.56
CA GLY A 47 -7.50 -5.45 15.09
C GLY A 47 -7.19 -4.38 14.03
N LEU A 48 -6.38 -3.40 14.41
CA LEU A 48 -6.08 -2.21 13.61
C LEU A 48 -5.23 -2.51 12.37
N ASP A 49 -4.35 -3.51 12.41
CA ASP A 49 -3.51 -3.87 11.25
C ASP A 49 -4.35 -4.35 10.05
N LEU A 50 -5.46 -5.05 10.29
CA LEU A 50 -6.36 -5.46 9.21
C LEU A 50 -7.06 -4.26 8.55
N LEU A 51 -7.39 -3.23 9.34
CA LEU A 51 -7.98 -2.00 8.83
C LEU A 51 -6.96 -1.21 8.04
N LEU A 52 -5.76 -0.99 8.60
CA LEU A 52 -4.65 -0.30 7.94
C LEU A 52 -4.31 -0.96 6.59
N MET A 53 -4.18 -2.28 6.57
CA MET A 53 -3.92 -3.05 5.35
C MET A 53 -5.01 -2.83 4.28
N ARG A 54 -6.29 -2.87 4.66
CA ARG A 54 -7.41 -2.64 3.73
C ARG A 54 -7.46 -1.20 3.22
N VAL A 55 -7.23 -0.23 4.10
CA VAL A 55 -7.19 1.19 3.73
C VAL A 55 -6.04 1.43 2.76
N THR A 56 -4.84 0.94 3.07
CA THR A 56 -3.69 1.07 2.17
C THR A 56 -3.89 0.35 0.84
N MET A 57 -4.56 -0.81 0.83
CA MET A 57 -4.95 -1.48 -0.42
C MET A 57 -5.93 -0.63 -1.25
N ALA A 58 -6.92 0.00 -0.62
CA ALA A 58 -7.83 0.90 -1.31
C ALA A 58 -7.12 2.16 -1.82
N THR A 59 -6.26 2.77 -0.99
CA THR A 59 -5.48 3.95 -1.35
C THR A 59 -4.49 3.64 -2.48
N SER A 60 -3.89 2.44 -2.51
CA SER A 60 -2.99 2.04 -3.60
C SER A 60 -3.71 1.83 -4.92
N LEU A 61 -4.89 1.21 -4.91
CA LEU A 61 -5.73 1.10 -6.10
C LEU A 61 -6.14 2.48 -6.62
N LEU A 62 -6.56 3.38 -5.72
CA LEU A 62 -6.93 4.75 -6.07
C LEU A 62 -5.75 5.52 -6.66
N PHE A 63 -4.55 5.39 -6.07
CA PHE A 63 -3.34 6.02 -6.58
C PHE A 63 -3.04 5.57 -8.01
N VAL A 64 -3.04 4.26 -8.27
CA VAL A 64 -2.79 3.71 -9.61
C VAL A 64 -3.84 4.21 -10.60
N GLY A 65 -5.13 4.18 -10.23
CA GLY A 65 -6.20 4.70 -11.08
C GLY A 65 -6.01 6.19 -11.43
N MET A 66 -5.61 7.01 -10.44
CA MET A 66 -5.42 8.44 -10.65
C MET A 66 -4.18 8.75 -11.50
N VAL A 67 -3.12 7.93 -11.41
CA VAL A 67 -1.96 8.01 -12.31
C VAL A 67 -2.38 7.79 -13.77
N PHE A 68 -3.22 6.78 -14.04
CA PHE A 68 -3.74 6.54 -15.39
C PHE A 68 -4.61 7.71 -15.89
N VAL A 69 -5.47 8.26 -15.02
CA VAL A 69 -6.27 9.45 -15.37
C VAL A 69 -5.37 10.65 -15.69
N SER A 70 -4.34 10.90 -14.89
CA SER A 70 -3.42 12.01 -15.17
C SER A 70 -2.70 11.81 -16.49
N LEU A 71 -2.27 10.58 -16.80
CA LEU A 71 -1.63 10.24 -18.07
C LEU A 71 -2.54 10.44 -19.28
N LEU A 72 -3.82 10.06 -19.18
CA LEU A 72 -4.80 10.29 -20.23
C LEU A 72 -5.09 11.79 -20.42
N LEU A 73 -5.19 12.54 -19.33
CA LEU A 73 -5.47 13.98 -19.37
C LEU A 73 -4.27 14.77 -19.91
N HIS A 74 -3.05 14.33 -19.65
CA HIS A 74 -1.83 14.89 -20.25
C HIS A 74 -1.69 14.54 -21.74
N LYS A 75 -2.13 13.35 -22.16
CA LYS A 75 -2.10 12.92 -23.57
C LYS A 75 -3.13 13.67 -24.43
N ASN A 76 -4.25 14.08 -23.82
CA ASN A 76 -5.35 14.77 -24.50
C ASN A 76 -5.26 16.30 -24.47
N ALA A 77 -4.22 16.87 -23.85
CA ALA A 77 -3.94 18.31 -23.78
C ALA A 77 -2.77 18.67 -24.70
#